data_AF-A0AAP5Z120-F1
#
_entry.id   AF-A0AAP5Z120-F1
#
_cell.length_a   1.000
_cell.length_b   1.000
_cell.length_c   1.000
_cell.angle_alpha   90.00
_cell.angle_beta   90.00
_cell.angle_gamma   90.00
#
_symmetry.space_group_name_H-M   'P 1'
#
loop_
_entity.id
_entity.type
_entity.pdbx_description
1 polymer ?
#
loop_
_entity_poly.entity_id
_entity_poly.type
_entity_poly.pdbx_seq_one_letter_code
_entity_poly.pdbx_strand_id
1 'polypeptide(L)'
;LGVPAVMGANINTDVVNGKLGIVDGYTGEIFLEPNRQLLREYRSLVSEESELFAMVNKDLALPAVTLDNQHIEVMLNAGLSADSNIAINTGVDGVGLYRTEIAFLLQHHFPSEDEQYHQYRAILNSYSSQRVVMRTLDIGGDKPLPYLPIEEDNPFLGWRGIRFTLDHPDIFLIQLRAMLRASAESGNLSILLPMVSGIKELDDAMTLINQAYSEVVLLDERIQA
;
A
#
# COMPACT_ATOMS: atom_id res chain seq x y z
N LEU A 1 -6.54 0.88 -12.76
CA LEU A 1 -7.46 1.15 -13.91
C LEU A 1 -7.00 0.49 -15.20
N GLY A 2 -5.71 0.17 -15.39
CA GLY A 2 -5.25 -0.54 -16.61
C GLY A 2 -5.39 0.31 -17.88
N VAL A 3 -5.35 1.64 -17.74
CA VAL A 3 -5.49 2.59 -18.85
C VAL A 3 -4.14 3.29 -19.04
N PRO A 4 -3.58 3.34 -20.27
CA PRO A 4 -2.37 4.10 -20.57
C PRO A 4 -2.54 5.58 -20.20
N ALA A 5 -1.49 6.18 -19.63
CA ALA A 5 -1.51 7.57 -19.21
C ALA A 5 -0.16 8.25 -19.51
N VAL A 6 -0.22 9.52 -19.93
CA VAL A 6 0.92 10.41 -20.10
C VAL A 6 0.69 11.65 -19.22
N MET A 7 1.65 11.96 -18.35
CA MET A 7 1.54 13.05 -17.38
C MET A 7 2.35 14.27 -17.83
N GLY A 8 1.88 15.48 -17.51
CA GLY A 8 2.60 16.71 -17.82
C GLY A 8 2.55 17.15 -19.28
N ALA A 9 1.63 16.59 -20.08
CA ALA A 9 1.44 16.97 -21.47
C ALA A 9 0.89 18.40 -21.59
N ASN A 10 1.62 19.28 -22.29
CA ASN A 10 1.16 20.64 -22.58
C ASN A 10 0.38 20.65 -23.90
N ILE A 11 -0.91 20.29 -23.83
CA ILE A 11 -1.77 20.12 -25.00
C ILE A 11 -3.00 21.03 -24.88
N ASN A 12 -3.34 21.71 -25.97
CA ASN A 12 -4.58 22.46 -26.07
C ASN A 12 -5.78 21.50 -26.22
N THR A 13 -6.67 21.48 -25.24
CA THR A 13 -7.85 20.61 -25.19
C THR A 13 -8.81 20.82 -26.36
N ASP A 14 -8.92 22.05 -26.87
CA ASP A 14 -9.79 22.36 -28.02
C ASP A 14 -9.29 21.70 -29.29
N VAL A 15 -7.97 21.50 -29.41
CA VAL A 15 -7.35 20.85 -30.56
C VAL A 15 -7.51 19.33 -30.51
N VAL A 16 -7.69 18.75 -29.32
CA VAL A 16 -7.85 17.29 -29.14
C VAL A 16 -9.31 16.87 -29.25
N ASN A 17 -10.24 17.73 -28.84
CA ASN A 17 -11.65 17.38 -28.70
C ASN A 17 -12.23 16.81 -30.01
N GLY A 18 -12.80 15.60 -29.93
CA GLY A 18 -13.42 14.91 -31.07
C GLY A 18 -12.43 14.31 -32.08
N LYS A 19 -11.12 14.39 -31.85
CA LYS A 19 -10.11 13.80 -32.74
C LYS A 19 -9.73 12.38 -32.34
N LEU A 20 -9.41 11.56 -33.35
CA LEU A 20 -8.78 10.27 -33.12
C LEU A 20 -7.34 10.49 -32.65
N GLY A 21 -6.93 9.77 -31.61
CA GLY A 21 -5.56 9.84 -31.12
C GLY A 21 -5.04 8.52 -30.57
N ILE A 22 -3.72 8.46 -30.41
CA ILE A 22 -2.99 7.37 -29.77
C ILE A 22 -2.29 7.97 -28.55
N VAL A 23 -2.37 7.28 -27.41
CA VAL A 23 -1.66 7.61 -26.18
C VAL A 23 -0.66 6.49 -25.91
N ASP A 24 0.62 6.79 -26.06
CA ASP A 24 1.70 5.84 -25.80
C ASP A 24 2.24 6.08 -24.39
N GLY A 25 1.81 5.23 -23.44
CA GLY A 25 2.24 5.29 -22.06
C GLY A 25 3.70 4.87 -21.83
N TYR A 26 4.35 4.21 -22.80
CA TYR A 26 5.73 3.76 -22.70
C TYR A 26 6.71 4.87 -23.10
N THR A 27 6.45 5.54 -24.23
CA THR A 27 7.30 6.62 -24.73
C THR A 27 6.90 7.99 -24.21
N GLY A 28 5.68 8.13 -23.67
CA GLY A 28 5.13 9.40 -23.24
C GLY A 28 4.58 10.25 -24.38
N GLU A 29 4.34 9.66 -25.56
CA GLU A 29 3.93 10.38 -26.76
C GLU A 29 2.41 10.36 -26.97
N ILE A 30 1.90 11.44 -27.60
CA ILE A 30 0.49 11.58 -27.97
C ILE A 30 0.42 11.94 -29.45
N PHE A 31 -0.24 11.09 -30.24
CA PHE A 31 -0.43 11.31 -31.67
C PHE A 31 -1.88 11.72 -31.93
N LEU A 32 -2.09 12.86 -32.58
CA LEU A 32 -3.41 13.32 -33.03
C LEU A 32 -3.57 13.07 -34.53
N GLU A 33 -4.75 12.61 -34.92
CA GLU A 33 -5.10 12.28 -36.31
C GLU A 33 -4.03 11.39 -36.98
N PRO A 34 -3.63 10.28 -36.35
CA PRO A 34 -2.58 9.43 -36.88
C PRO A 34 -2.97 8.88 -38.25
N ASN A 35 -2.00 8.81 -39.15
CA ASN A 35 -2.23 8.22 -40.46
C ASN A 35 -2.56 6.71 -40.33
N ARG A 36 -3.12 6.13 -41.39
CA ARG A 36 -3.54 4.71 -41.39
C ARG A 36 -2.39 3.72 -41.20
N GLN A 37 -1.15 4.10 -41.50
CA GLN A 37 0.00 3.24 -41.30
C GLN A 37 0.33 3.15 -39.81
N LEU A 38 0.50 4.31 -39.17
CA LEU A 38 0.76 4.42 -37.74
C LEU A 38 -0.34 3.78 -36.90
N LEU A 39 -1.60 3.97 -37.28
CA LEU A 39 -2.74 3.34 -36.62
C LEU A 39 -2.70 1.81 -36.69
N ARG A 40 -2.23 1.23 -37.80
CA ARG A 40 -2.09 -0.23 -37.95
C ARG A 40 -0.96 -0.77 -37.10
N GLU A 41 0.17 -0.07 -37.06
CA GLU A 41 1.33 -0.44 -36.23
C GLU A 41 0.95 -0.47 -34.75
N TYR A 42 0.36 0.60 -34.22
CA TYR A 42 -0.08 0.65 -32.83
C TYR A 42 -1.17 -0.37 -32.49
N ARG A 43 -2.06 -0.70 -33.42
CA ARG A 43 -3.02 -1.80 -33.23
C ARG A 43 -2.35 -3.16 -33.13
N SER A 44 -1.29 -3.40 -33.91
CA SER A 44 -0.48 -4.63 -33.80
C SER A 44 0.16 -4.71 -32.42
N LEU A 45 0.79 -3.62 -31.97
CA LEU A 45 1.43 -3.53 -30.65
C LEU A 45 0.44 -3.83 -29.51
N VAL A 46 -0.77 -3.25 -29.56
CA VAL A 46 -1.82 -3.52 -28.56
C VAL A 46 -2.25 -4.99 -28.59
N SER A 47 -2.31 -5.61 -29.77
CA SER A 47 -2.64 -7.04 -29.90
C SER A 47 -1.55 -7.93 -29.32
N GLU A 48 -0.29 -7.66 -29.67
CA GLU A 48 0.89 -8.37 -29.14
C GLU A 48 0.97 -8.25 -27.61
N GLU A 49 0.75 -7.05 -27.08
CA GLU A 49 0.70 -6.81 -25.63
C GLU A 49 -0.45 -7.57 -24.98
N SER A 50 -1.64 -7.60 -25.60
CA SER A 50 -2.79 -8.34 -25.08
C SER A 50 -2.53 -9.85 -25.08
N GLU A 51 -1.87 -10.39 -26.10
CA GLU A 51 -1.48 -11.79 -26.18
C GLU A 51 -0.43 -12.13 -25.12
N LEU A 52 0.60 -11.29 -24.97
CA LEU A 52 1.62 -11.45 -23.94
C LEU A 52 1.01 -11.39 -22.54
N PHE A 53 0.15 -10.41 -22.27
CA PHE A 53 -0.57 -10.28 -21.01
C PHE A 53 -1.43 -11.51 -20.72
N ALA A 54 -2.14 -12.03 -21.73
CA ALA A 54 -2.91 -13.26 -21.58
C ALA A 54 -2.02 -14.49 -21.34
N MET A 55 -0.83 -14.56 -21.93
CA MET A 55 0.15 -15.62 -21.66
C MET A 55 0.68 -15.55 -20.23
N VAL A 56 1.15 -14.37 -19.79
CA VAL A 56 1.67 -14.15 -18.44
C VAL A 56 0.60 -14.43 -17.38
N ASN A 57 -0.64 -14.03 -17.64
CA ASN A 57 -1.73 -14.25 -16.69
C ASN A 57 -2.11 -15.73 -16.51
N LYS A 58 -1.77 -16.63 -17.44
CA LYS A 58 -1.96 -18.07 -17.23
C LYS A 58 -1.07 -18.60 -16.10
N ASP A 59 0.09 -17.97 -15.94
CA ASP A 59 1.12 -18.38 -14.99
C ASP A 59 1.05 -17.62 -13.66
N LEU A 60 0.12 -16.67 -13.50
CA LEU A 60 -0.07 -15.92 -12.25
C LEU A 60 -0.32 -16.80 -11.04
N ALA A 61 -0.91 -17.99 -11.22
CA ALA A 61 -1.17 -18.93 -10.14
C ALA A 61 0.00 -19.89 -9.87
N LEU A 62 1.08 -19.84 -10.66
CA LEU A 62 2.25 -20.68 -10.44
C LEU A 62 3.09 -20.12 -9.28
N PRO A 63 3.71 -21.00 -8.47
CA PRO A 63 4.59 -20.56 -7.41
C PRO A 63 5.84 -19.88 -8.01
N ALA A 64 6.32 -18.82 -7.35
CA ALA A 64 7.53 -18.12 -7.76
C ALA A 64 8.77 -18.93 -7.33
N VAL A 65 9.27 -19.75 -8.26
CA VAL A 65 10.41 -20.65 -8.04
C VAL A 65 11.49 -20.42 -9.09
N THR A 66 12.75 -20.30 -8.65
CA THR A 66 13.92 -20.16 -9.53
C THR A 66 14.27 -21.47 -10.25
N LEU A 67 15.12 -21.42 -11.28
CA LEU A 67 15.56 -22.60 -12.02
C LEU A 67 16.35 -23.62 -11.16
N ASP A 68 16.93 -23.17 -10.06
CA ASP A 68 17.61 -23.98 -9.03
C ASP A 68 16.72 -24.27 -7.81
N ASN A 69 15.39 -24.15 -7.98
CA ASN A 69 14.36 -24.57 -7.03
C ASN A 69 14.34 -23.80 -5.70
N GLN A 70 14.69 -22.50 -5.73
CA GLN A 70 14.51 -21.60 -4.60
C GLN A 70 13.14 -20.91 -4.69
N HIS A 71 12.36 -21.00 -3.62
CA HIS A 71 11.08 -20.30 -3.52
C HIS A 71 11.29 -18.83 -3.11
N ILE A 72 10.58 -17.91 -3.75
CA ILE A 72 10.61 -16.48 -3.45
C ILE A 72 9.18 -16.03 -3.17
N GLU A 73 8.95 -15.33 -2.05
CA GLU A 73 7.64 -14.76 -1.75
C GLU A 73 7.41 -13.50 -2.60
N VAL A 74 6.34 -13.49 -3.39
CA VAL A 74 5.87 -12.32 -4.15
C VAL A 74 4.74 -11.66 -3.39
N MET A 75 5.08 -10.59 -2.67
CA MET A 75 4.19 -9.93 -1.74
C MET A 75 3.70 -8.57 -2.26
N LEU A 76 2.44 -8.23 -1.98
CA LEU A 76 1.86 -6.95 -2.37
C LEU A 76 2.36 -5.80 -1.50
N ASN A 77 2.66 -4.66 -2.13
CA ASN A 77 2.79 -3.37 -1.46
C ASN A 77 1.46 -2.60 -1.59
N ALA A 78 0.72 -2.58 -0.49
CA ALA A 78 -0.64 -2.09 -0.37
C ALA A 78 -0.68 -0.69 0.27
N GLY A 79 -1.57 0.15 -0.26
CA GLY A 79 -1.94 1.46 0.28
C GLY A 79 -3.45 1.67 0.15
N LEU A 80 -3.87 2.78 -0.46
CA LEU A 80 -5.27 3.07 -0.85
C LEU A 80 -5.92 1.98 -1.72
N SER A 81 -5.09 1.25 -2.48
CA SER A 81 -5.51 0.28 -3.51
C SER A 81 -5.81 -1.12 -2.98
N ALA A 82 -5.52 -1.40 -1.70
CA ALA A 82 -5.73 -2.73 -1.12
C ALA A 82 -7.22 -3.11 -1.10
N ASP A 83 -8.09 -2.13 -0.84
CA ASP A 83 -9.54 -2.31 -0.77
C ASP A 83 -10.22 -2.33 -2.14
N SER A 84 -9.58 -1.79 -3.19
CA SER A 84 -10.27 -1.52 -4.46
C SER A 84 -10.09 -2.60 -5.53
N ASN A 85 -9.20 -3.59 -5.37
CA ASN A 85 -8.94 -4.58 -6.43
C ASN A 85 -8.44 -5.95 -5.92
N ILE A 86 -9.12 -6.55 -4.95
CA ILE A 86 -8.86 -7.95 -4.53
C ILE A 86 -8.86 -8.91 -5.75
N ALA A 87 -9.71 -8.64 -6.75
CA ALA A 87 -9.80 -9.42 -7.99
C ALA A 87 -8.56 -9.31 -8.91
N ILE A 88 -7.69 -8.30 -8.74
CA ILE A 88 -6.46 -8.11 -9.54
C ILE A 88 -5.26 -8.77 -8.85
N ASN A 89 -5.35 -9.06 -7.54
CA ASN A 89 -4.23 -9.57 -6.75
C ASN A 89 -4.20 -11.10 -6.65
N THR A 90 -4.81 -11.81 -7.59
CA THR A 90 -4.66 -13.27 -7.71
C THR A 90 -3.21 -13.62 -8.05
N GLY A 91 -2.57 -14.45 -7.24
CA GLY A 91 -1.18 -14.89 -7.46
C GLY A 91 -0.12 -14.25 -6.57
N VAL A 92 -0.50 -13.51 -5.52
CA VAL A 92 0.46 -13.01 -4.51
C VAL A 92 0.46 -13.92 -3.28
N ASP A 93 1.62 -14.00 -2.62
CA ASP A 93 1.82 -14.79 -1.39
C ASP A 93 1.33 -14.08 -0.12
N GLY A 94 0.86 -12.83 -0.27
CA GLY A 94 0.29 -12.01 0.80
C GLY A 94 0.56 -10.52 0.61
N VAL A 95 0.48 -9.77 1.71
CA VAL A 95 0.77 -8.33 1.74
C VAL A 95 2.08 -8.11 2.50
N GLY A 96 3.12 -7.68 1.80
CA GLY A 96 4.47 -7.48 2.35
C GLY A 96 4.67 -6.09 2.94
N LEU A 97 3.80 -5.15 2.58
CA LEU A 97 3.75 -3.82 3.17
C LEU A 97 2.35 -3.25 3.02
N TYR A 98 1.64 -3.03 4.13
CA TYR A 98 0.43 -2.23 4.19
C TYR A 98 0.74 -0.87 4.83
N ARG A 99 0.58 0.19 4.03
CA ARG A 99 0.84 1.58 4.42
C ARG A 99 -0.36 2.19 5.14
N THR A 100 -0.27 2.33 6.46
CA THR A 100 -1.40 2.86 7.26
C THR A 100 -1.58 4.36 7.10
N GLU A 101 -0.51 5.10 6.80
CA GLU A 101 -0.50 6.58 6.78
C GLU A 101 -1.51 7.18 5.81
N ILE A 102 -1.80 6.47 4.73
CA ILE A 102 -2.77 6.89 3.72
C ILE A 102 -4.16 7.10 4.33
N ALA A 103 -4.59 6.24 5.25
CA ALA A 103 -5.87 6.39 5.93
C ALA A 103 -5.92 7.65 6.80
N PHE A 104 -4.81 7.97 7.46
CA PHE A 104 -4.68 9.15 8.31
C PHE A 104 -4.69 10.45 7.50
N LEU A 105 -4.06 10.45 6.32
CA LEU A 105 -3.99 11.60 5.42
C LEU A 105 -5.35 12.01 4.83
N LEU A 106 -6.27 11.05 4.68
CA LEU A 106 -7.60 11.29 4.10
C LEU A 106 -8.63 11.81 5.11
N GLN A 107 -8.27 11.88 6.39
CA GLN A 107 -9.18 12.26 7.47
C GLN A 107 -8.95 13.72 7.91
N HIS A 108 -9.87 14.24 8.73
CA HIS A 108 -9.77 15.56 9.35
C HIS A 108 -9.43 15.50 10.85
N HIS A 109 -9.23 14.29 11.38
CA HIS A 109 -8.80 14.02 12.75
C HIS A 109 -7.99 12.72 12.78
N PHE A 110 -7.31 12.46 13.90
CA PHE A 110 -6.74 11.14 14.15
C PHE A 110 -7.88 10.09 14.20
N PRO A 111 -7.80 9.01 13.40
CA PRO A 111 -8.78 7.93 13.45
C PRO A 111 -8.82 7.30 14.84
N SER A 112 -10.02 7.06 15.34
CA SER A 112 -10.25 6.31 16.57
C SER A 112 -9.81 4.85 16.44
N GLU A 113 -9.68 4.16 17.58
CA GLU A 113 -9.33 2.74 17.61
C GLU A 113 -10.31 1.88 16.80
N ASP A 114 -11.62 2.14 16.90
CA ASP A 114 -12.63 1.35 16.20
C ASP A 114 -12.64 1.60 14.69
N GLU A 115 -12.37 2.84 14.24
CA GLU A 115 -12.21 3.16 12.82
C GLU A 115 -11.01 2.41 12.22
N GLN A 116 -9.88 2.43 12.93
CA GLN A 116 -8.68 1.68 12.54
C GLN A 116 -8.92 0.18 12.56
N TYR A 117 -9.59 -0.35 13.59
CA TYR A 117 -9.95 -1.76 13.70
C TYR A 117 -10.76 -2.25 12.50
N HIS A 118 -11.80 -1.51 12.10
CA HIS A 118 -12.63 -1.89 10.97
C HIS A 118 -11.85 -1.91 9.66
N GLN A 119 -10.98 -0.93 9.44
CA GLN A 119 -10.12 -0.87 8.26
C GLN A 119 -9.10 -2.02 8.24
N TYR A 120 -8.39 -2.25 9.34
CA TYR A 120 -7.39 -3.30 9.44
C TYR A 120 -8.01 -4.70 9.32
N ARG A 121 -9.20 -4.90 9.87
CA ARG A 121 -9.93 -6.17 9.75
C ARG A 121 -10.32 -6.46 8.31
N ALA A 122 -10.73 -5.45 7.54
CA ALA A 122 -11.10 -5.64 6.14
C ALA A 122 -9.93 -6.19 5.30
N ILE A 123 -8.73 -5.63 5.47
CA ILE A 123 -7.55 -6.09 4.75
C ILE A 123 -7.06 -7.45 5.26
N LEU A 124 -7.04 -7.69 6.58
CA LEU A 124 -6.61 -8.96 7.15
C LEU A 124 -7.52 -10.12 6.70
N ASN A 125 -8.83 -9.91 6.65
CA ASN A 125 -9.80 -10.91 6.20
C ASN A 125 -9.76 -11.14 4.68
N SER A 126 -9.40 -10.12 3.90
CA SER A 126 -9.22 -10.26 2.45
C SER A 126 -8.06 -11.18 2.06
N TYR A 127 -7.09 -11.33 2.97
CA TYR A 127 -5.92 -12.20 2.82
C TYR A 127 -5.85 -13.23 3.96
N SER A 128 -6.98 -13.78 4.38
CA SER A 128 -7.09 -14.62 5.60
C SER A 128 -6.15 -15.83 5.64
N SER A 129 -5.71 -16.34 4.49
CA SER A 129 -4.74 -17.45 4.40
C SER A 129 -3.29 -17.01 4.17
N GLN A 130 -3.02 -15.70 4.03
CA GLN A 130 -1.70 -15.15 3.74
C GLN A 130 -1.25 -14.16 4.81
N ARG A 131 0.07 -13.98 4.96
CA ARG A 131 0.64 -12.97 5.86
C ARG A 131 0.30 -11.55 5.38
N VAL A 132 -0.03 -10.68 6.33
CA VAL A 132 -0.22 -9.23 6.12
C VAL A 132 0.72 -8.45 7.03
N VAL A 133 1.72 -7.81 6.43
CA VAL A 133 2.68 -6.96 7.13
C VAL A 133 2.14 -5.52 7.16
N MET A 134 1.64 -5.08 8.30
CA MET A 134 1.19 -3.70 8.50
C MET A 134 2.31 -2.85 9.08
N ARG A 135 2.62 -1.75 8.38
CA ARG A 135 3.56 -0.77 8.88
C ARG A 135 2.83 0.22 9.78
N THR A 136 3.38 0.49 10.96
CA THR A 136 2.84 1.51 11.86
C THR A 136 2.99 2.90 11.23
N LEU A 137 2.33 3.89 11.82
CA LEU A 137 2.19 5.23 11.25
C LEU A 137 3.55 5.87 10.87
N ASP A 138 3.77 6.10 9.57
CA ASP A 138 4.97 6.75 9.00
C ASP A 138 4.62 8.13 8.43
N ILE A 139 4.30 9.06 9.33
CA ILE A 139 4.07 10.48 9.03
C ILE A 139 5.28 11.32 9.48
N GLY A 140 5.36 12.56 9.00
CA GLY A 140 6.42 13.54 9.27
C GLY A 140 6.13 14.83 8.51
N GLY A 141 7.05 15.81 8.56
CA GLY A 141 6.84 17.09 7.86
C GLY A 141 6.71 17.00 6.32
N ASP A 142 7.15 15.88 5.70
CA ASP A 142 6.96 15.60 4.26
C ASP A 142 5.56 15.04 3.93
N LYS A 143 4.83 14.58 4.96
CA LYS A 143 3.48 14.04 4.87
C LYS A 143 2.59 14.67 5.95
N PRO A 144 2.37 15.98 5.90
CA PRO A 144 1.64 16.67 6.96
C PRO A 144 0.19 16.21 7.00
N LEU A 145 -0.29 15.89 8.21
CA LEU A 145 -1.71 15.65 8.44
C LEU A 145 -2.40 17.01 8.54
N PRO A 146 -3.58 17.23 7.91
CA PRO A 146 -4.26 18.53 7.95
C PRO A 146 -4.56 19.05 9.37
N TYR A 147 -4.65 18.15 10.34
CA TYR A 147 -4.96 18.39 11.74
C TYR A 147 -3.74 18.25 12.67
N LEU A 148 -2.55 17.98 12.12
CA LEU A 148 -1.27 18.00 12.83
C LEU A 148 -0.20 18.64 11.93
N PRO A 149 -0.15 19.99 11.84
CA PRO A 149 0.89 20.67 11.10
C PRO A 149 2.23 20.53 11.84
N ILE A 150 3.25 20.07 11.11
CA ILE A 150 4.63 19.95 11.58
C ILE A 150 5.50 20.79 10.63
N GLU A 151 6.23 21.75 11.17
CA GLU A 151 7.20 22.56 10.42
C GLU A 151 8.62 22.21 10.89
N GLU A 152 9.47 21.81 9.95
CA GLU A 152 10.86 21.45 10.19
C GLU A 152 11.73 21.93 9.03
N ASP A 153 12.97 22.33 9.31
CA ASP A 153 13.93 22.72 8.27
C ASP A 153 14.25 21.57 7.30
N ASN A 154 14.28 20.33 7.82
CA ASN A 154 14.47 19.12 7.01
C ASN A 154 13.57 17.97 7.48
N PRO A 155 12.37 17.83 6.89
CA PRO A 155 11.42 16.80 7.27
C PRO A 155 11.90 15.35 7.08
N PHE A 156 12.81 15.10 6.13
CA PHE A 156 13.31 13.74 5.87
C PHE A 156 14.26 13.24 6.95
N LEU A 157 14.95 14.15 7.65
CA LEU A 157 15.85 13.83 8.75
C LEU A 157 15.22 14.10 10.13
N GLY A 158 14.02 14.67 10.13
CA GLY A 158 13.34 15.18 11.32
C GLY A 158 12.46 14.16 12.05
N TRP A 159 11.34 14.67 12.54
CA TRP A 159 10.40 14.02 13.43
C TRP A 159 9.38 13.20 12.63
N ARG A 160 9.74 11.94 12.35
CA ARG A 160 8.92 11.04 11.52
C ARG A 160 8.97 9.58 11.95
N GLY A 161 7.98 8.81 11.50
CA GLY A 161 7.92 7.36 11.72
C GLY A 161 7.95 7.01 13.21
N ILE A 162 8.82 6.07 13.59
CA ILE A 162 8.88 5.59 14.97
C ILE A 162 9.11 6.70 16.00
N ARG A 163 9.89 7.74 15.66
CA ARG A 163 10.20 8.86 16.56
C ARG A 163 8.93 9.60 16.97
N PHE A 164 8.07 9.88 15.99
CA PHE A 164 6.77 10.51 16.23
C PHE A 164 5.90 9.65 17.14
N THR A 165 5.78 8.35 16.84
CA THR A 165 4.91 7.44 17.61
C THR A 165 5.45 7.13 19.02
N LEU A 166 6.75 7.21 19.25
CA LEU A 166 7.34 7.04 20.59
C LEU A 166 7.16 8.30 21.46
N ASP A 167 7.19 9.49 20.85
CA ASP A 167 6.87 10.75 21.56
C ASP A 167 5.36 10.91 21.81
N HIS A 168 4.53 10.24 21.00
CA HIS A 168 3.06 10.17 21.14
C HIS A 168 2.56 8.75 21.38
N PRO A 169 2.86 8.16 22.57
CA PRO A 169 2.53 6.76 22.86
C PRO A 169 1.02 6.49 22.86
N ASP A 170 0.18 7.49 23.09
CA ASP A 170 -1.28 7.38 23.01
C ASP A 170 -1.75 7.05 21.58
N ILE A 171 -1.24 7.76 20.58
CA ILE A 171 -1.52 7.49 19.15
C ILE A 171 -1.01 6.10 18.78
N PHE A 172 0.19 5.76 19.24
CA PHE A 172 0.79 4.47 18.91
C PHE A 172 0.02 3.30 19.53
N LEU A 173 -0.35 3.40 20.80
CA LEU A 173 -1.13 2.37 21.50
C LEU A 173 -2.52 2.18 20.88
N ILE A 174 -3.21 3.27 20.48
CA ILE A 174 -4.48 3.18 19.74
C ILE A 174 -4.30 2.33 18.47
N GLN A 175 -3.26 2.63 17.69
CA GLN A 175 -2.99 1.90 16.46
C GLN A 175 -2.66 0.43 16.72
N LEU A 176 -1.78 0.15 17.69
CA LEU A 176 -1.38 -1.21 18.04
C LEU A 176 -2.56 -2.06 18.51
N ARG A 177 -3.41 -1.52 19.41
CA ARG A 177 -4.62 -2.21 19.86
C ARG A 177 -5.58 -2.48 18.72
N ALA A 178 -5.80 -1.51 17.83
CA ALA A 178 -6.64 -1.70 16.66
C ALA A 178 -6.11 -2.83 15.74
N MET A 179 -4.79 -2.87 15.47
CA MET A 179 -4.16 -3.93 14.68
C MET A 179 -4.34 -5.31 15.32
N LEU A 180 -4.02 -5.41 16.62
CA LEU A 180 -4.10 -6.67 17.36
C LEU A 180 -5.54 -7.18 17.45
N ARG A 181 -6.50 -6.31 17.80
CA ARG A 181 -7.94 -6.63 17.79
C ARG A 181 -8.39 -7.11 16.40
N ALA A 182 -7.95 -6.44 15.34
CA ALA A 182 -8.33 -6.78 13.97
C ALA A 182 -7.81 -8.15 13.53
N SER A 183 -6.67 -8.59 14.08
CA SER A 183 -6.07 -9.90 13.78
C SER A 183 -6.69 -11.08 14.52
N ALA A 184 -7.58 -10.86 15.49
CA ALA A 184 -8.16 -11.91 16.34
C ALA A 184 -8.82 -13.06 15.54
N GLU A 185 -9.37 -12.77 14.36
CA GLU A 185 -10.04 -13.77 13.51
C GLU A 185 -9.08 -14.48 12.55
N SER A 186 -8.09 -13.78 12.01
CA SER A 186 -7.26 -14.25 10.91
C SER A 186 -5.87 -14.76 11.36
N GLY A 187 -5.34 -14.24 12.48
CA GLY A 187 -4.03 -14.64 13.02
C GLY A 187 -2.85 -14.41 12.06
N ASN A 188 -3.00 -13.55 11.06
CA ASN A 188 -2.07 -13.39 9.95
C ASN A 188 -1.32 -12.04 9.92
N LEU A 189 -1.41 -11.27 11.01
CA LEU A 189 -0.78 -9.96 11.14
C LEU A 189 0.73 -10.07 11.39
N SER A 190 1.49 -9.16 10.81
CA SER A 190 2.87 -8.85 11.21
C SER A 190 3.01 -7.34 11.31
N ILE A 191 3.58 -6.83 12.40
CA ILE A 191 3.75 -5.39 12.63
C ILE A 191 5.16 -4.97 12.20
N LEU A 192 5.25 -3.94 11.36
CA LEU A 192 6.51 -3.36 10.88
C LEU A 192 6.68 -1.94 11.43
N LEU A 193 7.82 -1.67 12.06
CA LEU A 193 8.17 -0.36 12.61
C LEU A 193 8.98 0.47 11.59
N PRO A 194 8.51 1.67 11.18
CA PRO A 194 9.23 2.52 10.24
C PRO A 194 10.36 3.29 10.92
N MET A 195 11.46 3.54 10.20
CA MET A 195 12.51 4.50 10.60
C MET A 195 13.27 4.16 11.90
N VAL A 196 13.28 2.90 12.34
CA VAL A 196 14.11 2.47 13.47
C VAL A 196 15.59 2.66 13.14
N SER A 197 16.27 3.45 13.95
CA SER A 197 17.66 3.85 13.77
C SER A 197 18.59 3.35 14.88
N GLY A 198 18.03 2.95 16.03
CA GLY A 198 18.79 2.39 17.15
C GLY A 198 18.00 1.37 17.97
N ILE A 199 18.73 0.58 18.76
CA ILE A 199 18.15 -0.50 19.58
C ILE A 199 17.19 0.03 20.64
N LYS A 200 17.44 1.22 21.19
CA LYS A 200 16.56 1.83 22.19
C LYS A 200 15.15 2.07 21.65
N GLU A 201 15.03 2.56 20.41
CA GLU A 201 13.73 2.79 19.78
C GLU A 201 12.97 1.47 19.60
N LEU A 202 13.69 0.38 19.28
CA LEU A 202 13.11 -0.96 19.21
C LEU A 202 12.64 -1.44 20.59
N ASP A 203 13.45 -1.30 21.64
CA ASP A 203 13.10 -1.71 23.00
C ASP A 203 11.88 -0.93 23.55
N ASP A 204 11.85 0.38 23.33
CA ASP A 204 10.73 1.25 23.71
C ASP A 204 9.45 0.83 22.95
N ALA A 205 9.56 0.58 21.64
CA ALA A 205 8.43 0.15 20.81
C ALA A 205 7.91 -1.23 21.23
N MET A 206 8.80 -2.18 21.50
CA MET A 206 8.45 -3.52 21.99
C MET A 206 7.73 -3.45 23.34
N THR A 207 8.12 -2.53 24.21
CA THR A 207 7.42 -2.29 25.48
C THR A 207 5.97 -1.87 25.24
N LEU A 208 5.73 -0.93 24.31
CA LEU A 208 4.38 -0.47 23.97
C LEU A 208 3.56 -1.53 23.23
N ILE A 209 4.18 -2.34 22.38
CA ILE A 209 3.53 -3.50 21.72
C ILE A 209 3.06 -4.50 22.77
N ASN A 210 3.93 -4.87 23.72
CA ASN A 210 3.60 -5.80 24.80
C ASN A 210 2.49 -5.23 25.71
N GLN A 211 2.51 -3.93 25.98
CA GLN A 211 1.45 -3.26 26.71
C GLN A 211 0.12 -3.36 25.94
N ALA A 212 0.08 -2.97 24.67
CA ALA A 212 -1.12 -3.04 23.83
C ALA A 212 -1.67 -4.47 23.78
N TYR A 213 -0.80 -5.47 23.59
CA TYR A 213 -1.16 -6.89 23.63
C TYR A 213 -1.80 -7.29 24.97
N SER A 214 -1.17 -6.92 26.09
CA SER A 214 -1.69 -7.23 27.42
C SER A 214 -3.06 -6.57 27.68
N GLU A 215 -3.29 -5.38 27.14
CA GLU A 215 -4.57 -4.67 27.26
C GLU A 215 -5.69 -5.37 26.47
N VAL A 216 -5.40 -5.88 25.27
CA VAL A 216 -6.45 -6.44 24.39
C VAL A 216 -6.67 -7.94 24.57
N VAL A 217 -5.65 -8.71 24.97
CA VAL A 217 -5.79 -10.17 25.17
C VAL A 217 -6.75 -10.50 26.32
N LEU A 218 -6.89 -9.59 27.30
CA LEU A 218 -7.89 -9.68 28.36
C LEU A 218 -9.33 -9.56 27.85
N LEU A 219 -9.52 -8.98 26.66
CA LEU A 219 -10.81 -8.74 26.02
C LEU A 219 -11.15 -9.84 24.99
N ASP A 220 -10.15 -10.44 24.35
CA ASP A 220 -10.31 -11.51 23.37
C ASP A 220 -9.09 -12.46 23.35
N GLU A 221 -9.29 -13.70 23.81
CA GLU A 221 -8.24 -14.73 23.90
C GLU A 221 -7.73 -15.22 22.54
N ARG A 222 -8.42 -14.91 21.44
CA ARG A 222 -7.98 -15.27 20.09
C ARG A 222 -6.86 -14.40 19.56
N ILE A 223 -6.60 -13.26 20.22
CA ILE A 223 -5.50 -12.36 19.86
C ILE A 223 -4.18 -13.05 20.21
N GLN A 224 -3.28 -13.13 19.22
CA GLN A 224 -1.95 -13.71 19.36
C GLN A 224 -0.88 -12.61 19.39
N ALA A 225 0.23 -12.89 20.07
CA ALA A 225 1.40 -12.02 20.16
C ALA A 225 2.28 -12.11 18.91
#